data_AF-A0A6I0J1S0-F1
#
_entry.id   AF-A0A6I0J1S0-F1
#
_cell.length_a   1.000
_cell.length_b   1.000
_cell.length_c   1.000
_cell.angle_alpha   90.00
_cell.angle_beta   90.00
_cell.angle_gamma   90.00
#
_symmetry.space_group_name_H-M   'P 1'
#
loop_
_entity.id
_entity.type
_entity.pdbx_description
1 polymer ?
#
loop_
_entity_poly.entity_id
_entity_poly.type
_entity_poly.pdbx_seq_one_letter_code
_entity_poly.pdbx_strand_id
1 'polypeptide(L)'
;MENKTFKDVIKNHLDGRARTDELFAKSYAKENKNLDECCSYIMGEARKRGSAVAMTDEEVFGMAIHYYDEDDIKVSKMPAGTRASISTFQPVELTEEEKKAAREAAIKRLTEEQYVSLRKKTSRARKGATEVQQMSLF
;
A
#
# COMPACT_ATOMS: atom_id res chain seq x y z
N MET A 1 17.74 -7.43 -26.08
CA MET A 1 17.08 -6.75 -24.96
C MET A 1 18.17 -6.28 -24.02
N GLU A 2 18.35 -4.97 -23.87
CA GLU A 2 19.22 -4.44 -22.82
C GLU A 2 18.60 -4.81 -21.47
N ASN A 3 19.31 -5.65 -20.69
CA ASN A 3 18.95 -5.89 -19.31
C ASN A 3 19.33 -4.65 -18.50
N LYS A 4 18.44 -3.65 -18.46
CA LYS A 4 18.61 -2.49 -17.61
C LYS A 4 18.49 -2.95 -16.17
N THR A 5 19.50 -2.68 -15.36
CA THR A 5 19.44 -3.04 -13.94
C THR A 5 18.41 -2.15 -13.26
N PHE A 6 17.85 -2.63 -12.15
CA PHE A 6 16.93 -1.81 -11.33
C PHE A 6 17.52 -0.42 -11.04
N LYS A 7 18.81 -0.37 -10.70
CA LYS A 7 19.55 0.87 -10.45
C LYS A 7 19.55 1.81 -11.65
N ASP A 8 19.75 1.29 -12.86
CA ASP A 8 19.77 2.10 -14.08
C ASP A 8 18.39 2.69 -14.40
N VAL A 9 17.32 1.91 -14.16
CA VAL A 9 15.94 2.37 -14.36
C VAL A 9 15.61 3.52 -13.41
N ILE A 10 15.95 3.37 -12.12
CA ILE A 10 15.77 4.43 -11.11
C ILE A 10 16.58 5.66 -11.50
N LYS A 11 17.86 5.48 -11.84
CA LYS A 11 18.74 6.58 -12.24
C LYS A 11 18.17 7.38 -13.40
N ASN A 12 17.75 6.70 -14.46
CA ASN A 12 17.24 7.36 -15.66
C ASN A 12 15.95 8.16 -15.38
N HIS A 13 15.10 7.67 -14.47
CA HIS A 13 13.91 8.39 -14.02
C HIS A 13 14.29 9.66 -13.23
N LEU A 14 15.20 9.54 -12.25
CA LEU A 14 15.65 10.67 -11.43
C LEU A 14 16.38 11.72 -12.26
N ASP A 15 17.23 11.29 -13.20
CA ASP A 15 17.93 12.19 -14.14
C ASP A 15 16.92 12.94 -15.03
N GLY A 16 15.86 12.27 -15.48
CA GLY A 16 14.75 12.90 -16.20
C GLY A 16 14.04 13.95 -15.36
N ARG A 17 13.77 13.63 -14.08
CA ARG A 17 13.12 14.55 -13.14
C ARG A 17 13.98 15.77 -12.83
N ALA A 18 15.28 15.57 -12.56
CA ALA A 18 16.23 16.64 -12.29
C ALA A 18 16.39 17.62 -13.47
N ARG A 19 16.17 17.18 -14.71
CA ARG A 19 16.15 18.08 -15.88
C ARG A 19 14.91 18.96 -15.93
N THR A 20 13.77 18.45 -15.45
CA THR A 20 12.48 19.15 -15.48
C THR A 20 12.22 20.00 -14.24
N ASP A 21 12.80 19.61 -13.11
CA ASP A 21 12.55 20.17 -11.79
C ASP A 21 13.87 20.64 -11.17
N GLU A 22 14.11 21.96 -11.21
CA GLU A 22 15.33 22.57 -10.70
C GLU A 22 15.50 22.44 -9.18
N LEU A 23 14.39 22.39 -8.43
CA LEU A 23 14.45 22.21 -6.97
C LEU A 23 14.89 20.78 -6.66
N PHE A 24 14.33 19.82 -7.38
CA PHE A 24 14.76 18.42 -7.29
C PHE A 24 16.22 18.26 -7.71
N ALA A 25 16.69 18.95 -8.76
CA ALA A 25 18.08 18.89 -9.20
C ALA A 25 19.07 19.28 -8.09
N LYS A 26 18.74 20.31 -7.30
CA LYS A 26 19.56 20.73 -6.15
C LYS A 26 19.61 19.65 -5.08
N SER A 27 18.47 19.01 -4.78
CA SER A 27 18.40 17.90 -3.84
C SER A 27 19.14 16.66 -4.32
N TYR A 28 19.04 16.35 -5.62
CA TYR A 28 19.70 15.20 -6.25
C TYR A 28 21.22 15.35 -6.31
N ALA A 29 21.73 16.58 -6.41
CA ALA A 29 23.16 16.88 -6.39
C ALA A 29 23.80 16.90 -4.99
N LYS A 30 23.03 16.67 -3.92
CA LYS A 30 23.57 16.62 -2.54
C LYS A 30 24.52 15.43 -2.38
N GLU A 31 25.76 15.68 -1.97
CA GLU A 31 26.77 14.63 -1.75
C GLU A 31 26.39 13.60 -0.67
N ASN A 32 25.51 13.99 0.25
CA ASN A 32 25.02 13.13 1.34
C ASN A 32 23.98 12.09 0.89
N LYS A 33 23.59 12.08 -0.39
CA LYS A 33 22.57 11.18 -0.94
C LYS A 33 23.17 10.31 -2.02
N ASN A 34 22.96 8.99 -1.92
CA ASN A 34 23.50 8.02 -2.87
C ASN A 34 22.37 7.17 -3.47
N LEU A 35 22.47 6.92 -4.78
CA LEU A 35 21.56 6.04 -5.51
C LEU A 35 21.53 4.61 -4.94
N ASP A 36 22.66 4.10 -4.44
CA ASP A 36 22.71 2.77 -3.79
C ASP A 36 21.90 2.71 -2.49
N GLU A 37 21.92 3.80 -1.73
CA GLU A 37 21.13 3.92 -0.50
C GLU A 37 19.65 4.13 -0.82
N CYS A 38 19.34 4.89 -1.87
CA CYS A 38 17.98 5.01 -2.42
C CYS A 38 17.42 3.62 -2.80
N CYS A 39 18.18 2.83 -3.57
CA CYS A 39 17.77 1.46 -3.92
C CYS A 39 17.59 0.58 -2.68
N SER A 40 18.48 0.70 -1.70
CA SER A 40 18.41 -0.05 -0.44
C SER A 40 17.18 0.35 0.40
N TYR A 41 16.85 1.64 0.43
CA TYR A 41 15.65 2.16 1.09
C TYR A 41 14.40 1.59 0.44
N ILE A 42 14.31 1.60 -0.90
CA ILE A 42 13.16 1.07 -1.62
C ILE A 42 12.97 -0.42 -1.33
N MET A 43 14.04 -1.21 -1.40
CA MET A 43 14.00 -2.63 -1.07
C MET A 43 13.65 -2.88 0.41
N GLY A 44 14.13 -2.04 1.33
CA GLY A 44 13.84 -2.12 2.75
C GLY A 44 12.35 -1.85 3.06
N GLU A 45 11.79 -0.81 2.47
CA GLU A 45 10.36 -0.48 2.57
C GLU A 45 9.47 -1.57 1.96
N ALA A 46 9.83 -2.11 0.79
CA ALA A 46 9.13 -3.25 0.21
C ALA A 46 9.13 -4.44 1.17
N ARG A 47 10.29 -4.75 1.78
CA ARG A 47 10.42 -5.88 2.71
C ARG A 47 9.60 -5.71 4.00
N LYS A 48 9.41 -4.47 4.48
CA LYS A 48 8.53 -4.19 5.63
C LYS A 48 7.08 -4.56 5.33
N ARG A 49 6.64 -4.42 4.07
CA ARG A 49 5.29 -4.79 3.63
C ARG A 49 5.09 -6.31 3.47
N GLY A 50 6.17 -7.06 3.22
CA GLY A 50 6.11 -8.52 3.16
C GLY A 50 7.31 -9.17 2.45
N SER A 51 7.28 -10.49 2.34
CA SER A 51 8.32 -11.29 1.67
C SER A 51 8.25 -11.17 0.13
N ALA A 52 7.04 -11.06 -0.40
CA ALA A 52 6.77 -10.81 -1.82
C ALA A 52 5.78 -9.65 -1.93
N VAL A 53 6.21 -8.56 -2.54
CA VAL A 53 5.43 -7.33 -2.67
C VAL A 53 5.51 -6.90 -4.12
N ALA A 54 4.34 -6.81 -4.77
CA ALA A 54 4.23 -6.15 -6.06
C ALA A 54 4.08 -4.66 -5.83
N MET A 55 4.97 -3.87 -6.41
CA MET A 55 4.88 -2.41 -6.46
C MET A 55 4.86 -1.99 -7.92
N THR A 56 4.10 -0.95 -8.21
CA THR A 56 4.09 -0.31 -9.52
C THR A 56 5.33 0.55 -9.72
N ASP A 57 5.68 0.81 -10.98
CA ASP A 57 6.82 1.67 -11.32
C ASP A 57 6.66 3.08 -10.70
N GLU A 58 5.43 3.62 -10.71
CA GLU A 58 5.10 4.93 -10.14
C GLU A 58 5.34 4.99 -8.62
N GLU A 59 4.95 3.95 -7.87
CA GLU A 59 5.21 3.86 -6.43
C GLU A 59 6.71 3.82 -6.13
N VAL A 60 7.45 3.04 -6.91
CA VAL A 60 8.91 2.92 -6.78
C VAL A 60 9.60 4.24 -7.09
N PHE A 61 9.20 4.92 -8.16
CA PHE A 61 9.73 6.23 -8.51
C PHE A 61 9.36 7.30 -7.49
N GLY A 62 8.14 7.29 -6.97
CA GLY A 62 7.72 8.18 -5.89
C GLY A 62 8.57 7.99 -4.63
N MET A 63 8.85 6.74 -4.25
CA MET A 63 9.77 6.45 -3.14
C MET A 63 11.19 6.92 -3.40
N ALA A 64 11.67 6.82 -4.65
CA ALA A 64 12.99 7.32 -5.02
C ALA A 64 13.07 8.85 -4.93
N ILE A 65 12.05 9.56 -5.39
CA ILE A 65 11.97 11.03 -5.32
C ILE A 65 11.93 11.49 -3.86
N HIS A 66 11.05 10.88 -3.05
CA HIS A 66 10.94 11.20 -1.62
C HIS A 66 12.26 11.01 -0.86
N TYR A 67 13.08 10.01 -1.24
CA TYR A 67 14.39 9.80 -0.63
C TYR A 67 15.34 11.01 -0.79
N TYR A 68 15.26 11.73 -1.91
CA TYR A 68 16.09 12.91 -2.17
C TYR A 68 15.48 14.20 -1.63
N ASP A 69 14.15 14.31 -1.56
CA ASP A 69 13.47 15.49 -1.03
C ASP A 69 13.47 15.54 0.51
N GLU A 70 13.41 14.40 1.20
CA GLU A 70 13.46 14.34 2.65
C GLU A 70 14.90 14.18 3.16
N ASP A 71 15.43 15.20 3.84
CA ASP A 71 16.79 15.16 4.40
C ASP A 71 16.93 14.17 5.58
N ASP A 72 15.83 13.80 6.26
CA ASP A 72 15.82 13.04 7.51
C ASP A 72 15.36 11.57 7.40
N ILE A 73 15.31 10.99 6.19
CA ILE A 73 15.00 9.56 6.04
C ILE A 73 16.09 8.72 6.71
N LYS A 74 15.74 8.10 7.84
CA LYS A 74 16.56 7.09 8.53
C LYS A 74 16.63 5.83 7.67
N VAL A 75 17.64 5.74 6.81
CA VAL A 75 18.03 4.48 6.17
C VAL A 75 18.66 3.59 7.24
N SER A 76 17.86 2.76 7.91
CA SER A 76 18.40 1.68 8.74
C SER A 76 19.13 0.70 7.81
N LYS A 77 20.46 0.82 7.73
CA LYS A 77 21.32 -0.01 6.90
C LYS A 77 21.04 -1.48 7.22
N MET A 78 20.57 -2.23 6.23
CA MET A 78 20.26 -3.64 6.37
C MET A 78 21.53 -4.43 6.73
N PRO A 79 21.46 -5.46 7.60
CA PRO A 79 22.62 -6.27 7.93
C PRO A 79 23.18 -6.95 6.68
N ALA A 80 24.51 -6.85 6.52
CA ALA A 80 25.26 -7.39 5.39
C ALA A 80 25.05 -8.90 5.29
N GLY A 81 24.31 -9.37 4.28
CA GLY A 81 24.04 -10.79 4.06
C GLY A 81 22.71 -11.08 3.34
N THR A 82 21.83 -10.09 3.20
CA THR A 82 20.53 -10.30 2.55
C THR A 82 20.65 -10.18 1.03
N ARG A 83 20.82 -11.32 0.35
CA ARG A 83 20.68 -11.40 -1.12
C ARG A 83 19.21 -11.22 -1.49
N ALA A 84 18.86 -10.09 -2.07
CA ALA A 84 17.60 -9.93 -2.79
C ALA A 84 17.72 -10.72 -4.10
N SER A 85 17.15 -11.91 -4.15
CA SER A 85 17.02 -12.65 -5.41
C SER A 85 15.90 -12.00 -6.21
N ILE A 86 16.27 -11.30 -7.29
CA ILE A 86 15.32 -10.90 -8.32
C ILE A 86 14.92 -12.18 -9.04
N SER A 87 13.84 -12.81 -8.57
CA SER A 87 13.14 -13.81 -9.36
C SER A 87 12.39 -13.05 -10.44
N THR A 88 12.87 -13.11 -11.68
CA THR A 88 12.12 -12.68 -12.86
C THR A 88 10.84 -13.51 -12.92
N PHE A 89 9.75 -13.00 -12.37
CA PHE A 89 8.44 -13.60 -12.53
C PHE A 89 8.04 -13.46 -14.00
N GLN A 90 8.03 -14.59 -14.72
CA GLN A 90 7.15 -14.73 -15.87
C GLN A 90 5.72 -14.45 -15.39
N PRO A 91 4.88 -13.76 -16.19
CA PRO A 91 3.53 -13.42 -15.78
C PRO A 91 2.75 -14.72 -15.56
N VAL A 92 2.53 -15.08 -14.30
CA VAL A 92 1.51 -16.03 -13.93
C VAL A 92 0.21 -15.24 -13.98
N GLU A 93 -0.59 -15.52 -15.00
CA GLU A 93 -1.97 -15.04 -15.11
C GLU A 93 -2.73 -15.48 -13.85
N LEU A 94 -2.84 -14.58 -12.87
CA LEU A 94 -3.72 -14.74 -11.72
C LEU A 94 -5.15 -14.54 -12.23
N THR A 95 -5.83 -15.66 -12.48
CA THR A 95 -7.21 -15.76 -12.95
C THR A 95 -8.16 -14.87 -12.12
N GLU A 96 -9.00 -14.11 -12.82
CA GLU A 96 -9.87 -13.05 -12.26
C GLU A 96 -10.89 -13.52 -11.21
N GLU A 97 -11.13 -14.82 -11.12
CA GLU A 97 -12.15 -15.42 -10.27
C GLU A 97 -11.87 -15.27 -8.76
N GLU A 98 -10.59 -15.37 -8.34
CA GLU A 98 -10.25 -15.31 -6.91
C GLU A 98 -10.35 -13.88 -6.34
N LYS A 99 -10.04 -12.86 -7.15
CA LYS A 99 -10.15 -11.45 -6.73
C LYS A 99 -11.61 -11.03 -6.54
N LYS A 100 -12.54 -11.59 -7.32
CA LYS A 100 -13.97 -11.31 -7.19
C LYS A 100 -14.56 -11.98 -5.95
N ALA A 101 -14.15 -13.22 -5.67
CA ALA A 101 -14.57 -13.95 -4.47
C ALA A 101 -14.21 -13.22 -3.17
N ALA A 102 -13.01 -12.62 -3.10
CA ALA A 102 -12.58 -11.86 -1.93
C ALA A 102 -13.40 -10.58 -1.71
N ARG A 103 -13.78 -9.87 -2.79
CA ARG A 103 -14.63 -8.67 -2.69
C ARG A 103 -16.06 -9.01 -2.26
N GLU A 104 -16.64 -10.07 -2.82
CA GLU A 104 -18.00 -10.50 -2.47
C GLU A 104 -18.10 -11.00 -1.03
N ALA A 105 -17.09 -11.73 -0.53
CA ALA A 105 -17.04 -12.17 0.86
C ALA A 105 -17.01 -11.00 1.86
N ALA A 106 -16.25 -9.95 1.55
CA ALA A 106 -16.18 -8.74 2.39
C ALA A 106 -17.53 -8.01 2.44
N ILE A 107 -18.21 -7.88 1.29
CA ILE A 107 -19.54 -7.24 1.21
C ILE A 107 -20.57 -8.07 1.99
N LYS A 108 -20.60 -9.39 1.81
CA LYS A 108 -21.58 -10.26 2.48
C LYS A 108 -21.47 -10.18 4.00
N ARG A 109 -20.25 -10.22 4.54
CA ARG A 109 -20.01 -10.09 5.99
C ARG A 109 -20.54 -8.76 6.54
N LEU A 110 -20.31 -7.66 5.81
CA LEU A 110 -20.80 -6.34 6.19
C LEU A 110 -22.33 -6.27 6.18
N THR A 111 -22.98 -6.88 5.18
CA THR A 111 -24.45 -6.94 5.12
C THR A 111 -25.08 -7.75 6.25
N GLU A 112 -24.47 -8.89 6.63
CA GLU A 112 -24.96 -9.72 7.73
C GLU A 112 -24.86 -9.00 9.08
N GLU A 113 -23.76 -8.30 9.34
CA GLU A 113 -23.57 -7.49 10.55
C GLU A 113 -24.62 -6.36 10.66
N GLN A 114 -24.94 -5.70 9.54
CA GLN A 114 -26.02 -4.72 9.49
C GLN A 114 -27.40 -5.36 9.75
N TYR A 115 -27.71 -6.50 9.12
CA TYR A 115 -29.01 -7.16 9.28
C TYR A 115 -29.26 -7.63 10.72
N VAL A 116 -28.25 -8.20 11.38
CA VAL A 116 -28.30 -8.58 12.80
C VAL A 116 -28.57 -7.36 13.68
N SER A 117 -27.95 -6.23 13.37
CA SER A 117 -28.12 -4.97 14.11
C SER A 117 -29.54 -4.42 13.98
N LEU A 118 -30.15 -4.47 12.77
CA LEU A 118 -31.55 -4.08 12.59
C LEU A 118 -32.50 -5.02 13.33
N ARG A 119 -32.30 -6.34 13.22
CA ARG A 119 -33.16 -7.33 13.90
C ARG A 119 -33.14 -7.22 15.43
N LYS A 120 -31.98 -6.89 16.02
CA LYS A 120 -31.85 -6.61 17.47
C LYS A 120 -32.58 -5.32 17.88
N LYS A 121 -32.63 -4.30 17.00
CA LYS A 121 -33.38 -3.06 17.27
C LYS A 121 -34.89 -3.29 17.19
N THR A 122 -35.37 -4.06 16.22
CA THR A 122 -36.81 -4.36 16.07
C THR A 122 -37.36 -5.23 17.21
N SER A 123 -36.57 -6.13 17.78
CA SER A 123 -36.99 -6.94 18.94
C SER A 123 -37.07 -6.14 20.24
N ARG A 124 -36.23 -5.11 20.41
CA ARG A 124 -36.36 -4.14 21.52
C ARG A 124 -37.60 -3.26 21.34
N ALA A 125 -37.91 -2.82 20.12
CA ALA A 125 -39.11 -2.05 19.84
C ALA A 125 -40.41 -2.82 20.11
N ARG A 126 -40.45 -4.14 19.84
CA ARG A 126 -41.62 -4.98 20.17
C ARG A 126 -41.83 -5.21 21.66
N LYS A 127 -40.77 -5.23 22.49
CA LYS A 127 -40.90 -5.35 23.95
C LYS A 127 -41.38 -4.07 24.63
N GLY A 128 -41.28 -2.91 23.98
CA GLY A 128 -41.82 -1.64 24.48
C GLY A 128 -43.28 -1.38 24.14
N ALA A 129 -43.91 -2.19 23.27
CA ALA A 129 -45.29 -1.99 22.83
C ALA A 129 -46.34 -2.74 23.67
N THR A 130 -45.92 -3.59 24.62
CA THR A 130 -46.83 -4.33 25.52
C THR A 130 -47.05 -3.65 26.88
N GLU A 131 -46.51 -2.45 27.08
CA GLU A 131 -46.67 -1.67 28.32
C GLU A 131 -47.20 -0.27 28.00
N VAL A 132 -48.34 -0.19 27.31
CA VAL A 132 -49.17 1.02 27.31
C VAL A 132 -50.48 0.64 27.96
N GLN A 133 -50.58 1.00 29.23
CA GLN A 133 -51.79 0.98 30.06
C GLN A 133 -53.03 1.25 29.23
N GLN A 134 -53.96 0.30 29.27
CA GLN A 134 -55.34 0.52 28.88
C GLN A 134 -55.92 1.57 29.83
N MET A 135 -55.91 2.84 29.41
CA MET A 135 -56.60 3.92 30.09
C MET A 135 -58.09 3.61 30.04
N SER A 136 -58.64 3.15 31.16
CA SER A 136 -60.07 2.90 31.33
C SER A 136 -60.84 4.20 31.21
N LEU A 137 -61.90 4.19 30.39
CA LEU A 137 -62.79 5.32 30.14
C LEU A 137 -64.18 4.98 30.69
N PHE A 138 -64.33 4.96 32.02
CA PHE A 138 -65.60 4.92 32.75
C PHE A 138 -65.42 5.54 34.13
#